data_AF-A0A380TM89-F1
#
_entry.id   AF-A0A380TM89-F1
#
_cell.length_a   1.000
_cell.length_b   1.000
_cell.length_c   1.000
_cell.angle_alpha   90.00
_cell.angle_beta   90.00
_cell.angle_gamma   90.00
#
_symmetry.space_group_name_H-M   'P 1'
#
loop_
_entity.id
_entity.type
_entity.pdbx_description
1 polymer ?
#
loop_
_entity_poly.entity_id
_entity_poly.type
_entity_poly.pdbx_seq_one_letter_code
_entity_poly.pdbx_strand_id
1 'polypeptide(L)'
;MRSTDTRLTMRRIGRWLLALGCVVVLARAPQALATEWLYTVRPGDTLWDVTETYLIDIGYWQRLQALNQVADPQNLPPGSRLRIPVGWMRITPAPARIMAVEGEATVQSADGQHQTAAVADMEIEPGDEVTTAADSSVSLEFADGSTLRVAAESRVVLDILSVAGGNAFADTRLRLLKGSTTMKARALRTSGSRTEIRTPAALSAVRGTDFRVGVLEANDAMRTEVLSGQVAVSARAKTVAIAAGFGTVVDLGAPPRPPRPLLPAPALTDVPAVLERVPVRIRVAEVKGATAYRLEIARDAAFMQVVAERVAPTPSITGPDLADGSYFCGCVASTPWGRRDSTPPANSSSMPGRSRRSRSNRTKAAWCPTVCHSSVGASRTRQPPTASSSPPVTILPLRWQRRTA
;
A
#
# COMPACT_ATOMS: atom_id res chain seq x y z
N MET A 1 -56.35 2.36 -84.64
CA MET A 1 -57.80 2.15 -84.46
C MET A 1 -58.16 2.35 -82.99
N ARG A 2 -59.09 3.27 -82.74
CA ARG A 2 -59.99 3.48 -81.56
C ARG A 2 -59.86 2.42 -80.46
N SER A 3 -59.66 2.77 -79.19
CA SER A 3 -60.63 3.37 -78.24
C SER A 3 -59.93 3.33 -76.85
N THR A 4 -60.19 4.09 -75.80
CA THR A 4 -61.35 4.87 -75.38
C THR A 4 -60.91 5.83 -74.25
N ASP A 5 -61.47 7.05 -74.26
CA ASP A 5 -61.56 7.98 -73.13
C ASP A 5 -62.27 7.36 -71.92
N THR A 6 -61.88 7.71 -70.68
CA THR A 6 -62.81 8.38 -69.73
C THR A 6 -62.07 9.05 -68.57
N ARG A 7 -62.31 10.35 -68.38
CA ARG A 7 -62.00 11.15 -67.18
C ARG A 7 -63.14 11.06 -66.15
N LEU A 8 -62.87 11.63 -64.96
CA LEU A 8 -63.77 12.05 -63.84
C LEU A 8 -63.76 11.08 -62.64
N THR A 9 -63.68 11.45 -61.35
CA THR A 9 -63.50 12.71 -60.60
C THR A 9 -63.31 12.37 -59.11
N MET A 10 -62.49 13.16 -58.40
CA MET A 10 -62.58 13.58 -57.00
C MET A 10 -63.41 12.77 -55.97
N ARG A 11 -62.78 12.35 -54.85
CA ARG A 11 -62.93 12.92 -53.48
C ARG A 11 -62.24 12.08 -52.39
N ARG A 12 -61.44 12.78 -51.56
CA ARG A 12 -61.17 12.68 -50.09
C ARG A 12 -61.39 11.29 -49.43
N ILE A 13 -60.48 10.77 -48.59
CA ILE A 13 -60.12 11.27 -47.24
C ILE A 13 -58.81 10.60 -46.82
N GLY A 14 -57.85 11.40 -46.34
CA GLY A 14 -56.58 10.90 -45.80
C GLY A 14 -56.72 10.31 -44.40
N ARG A 15 -56.04 9.19 -44.15
CA ARG A 15 -55.60 8.76 -42.81
C ARG A 15 -54.15 8.32 -42.93
N TRP A 16 -53.23 9.19 -42.51
CA TRP A 16 -51.83 8.87 -42.29
C TRP A 16 -51.73 7.91 -41.10
N LEU A 17 -51.28 6.68 -41.33
CA LEU A 17 -50.85 5.74 -40.28
C LEU A 17 -49.36 5.92 -40.05
N LEU A 18 -49.00 6.76 -39.09
CA LEU A 18 -47.69 6.77 -38.44
C LEU A 18 -47.63 5.59 -37.46
N ALA A 19 -47.12 4.44 -37.92
CA ALA A 19 -46.77 3.33 -37.03
C ALA A 19 -45.36 3.58 -36.46
N LEU A 20 -45.34 4.12 -35.25
CA LEU A 20 -44.16 4.39 -34.43
C LEU A 20 -43.58 3.07 -33.92
N GLY A 21 -42.51 2.58 -34.56
CA GLY A 21 -41.75 1.42 -34.06
C GLY A 21 -40.84 1.82 -32.90
N CYS A 22 -41.37 1.82 -31.67
CA CYS A 22 -40.57 1.95 -30.45
C CYS A 22 -39.75 0.67 -30.21
N VAL A 23 -38.50 0.67 -30.66
CA VAL A 23 -37.49 -0.29 -30.16
C VAL A 23 -37.14 0.12 -28.74
N VAL A 24 -37.73 -0.57 -27.76
CA VAL A 24 -37.32 -0.46 -26.35
C VAL A 24 -35.98 -1.18 -26.20
N VAL A 25 -34.88 -0.43 -26.29
CA VAL A 25 -33.58 -0.89 -25.82
C VAL A 25 -33.65 -0.92 -24.29
N LEU A 26 -33.86 -2.10 -23.72
CA LEU A 26 -33.66 -2.33 -22.28
C LEU A 26 -32.16 -2.12 -22.00
N ALA A 27 -31.80 -0.90 -21.61
CA ALA A 27 -30.51 -0.60 -21.05
C ALA A 27 -30.35 -1.43 -19.78
N ARG A 28 -29.67 -2.57 -19.89
CA ARG A 28 -29.25 -3.38 -18.75
C ARG A 28 -28.24 -2.51 -17.99
N ALA A 29 -28.70 -1.83 -16.94
CA ALA A 29 -27.82 -1.14 -16.01
C ALA A 29 -26.76 -2.17 -15.56
N PRO A 30 -25.47 -1.82 -15.55
CA PRO A 30 -24.46 -2.70 -14.98
C PRO A 30 -24.87 -2.93 -13.54
N GLN A 31 -25.24 -4.17 -13.19
CA GLN A 31 -25.38 -4.55 -11.80
C GLN A 31 -23.99 -4.35 -11.21
N ALA A 32 -23.86 -3.34 -10.35
CA ALA A 32 -22.67 -3.20 -9.54
C ALA A 32 -22.48 -4.54 -8.84
N LEU A 33 -21.40 -5.26 -9.18
CA LEU A 33 -21.08 -6.50 -8.49
C LEU A 33 -20.98 -6.14 -7.02
N ALA A 34 -21.95 -6.60 -6.24
CA ALA A 34 -21.94 -6.39 -4.81
C ALA A 34 -20.64 -6.97 -4.31
N THR A 35 -19.91 -6.16 -3.56
CA THR A 35 -18.70 -6.59 -2.89
C THR A 35 -19.12 -7.67 -1.90
N GLU A 36 -18.57 -8.89 -2.02
CA GLU A 36 -18.98 -10.07 -1.27
C GLU A 36 -17.84 -10.60 -0.39
N TRP A 37 -18.20 -11.08 0.79
CA TRP A 37 -17.40 -11.93 1.66
C TRP A 37 -17.78 -13.39 1.44
N LEU A 38 -16.78 -14.26 1.31
CA LEU A 38 -16.98 -15.71 1.21
C LEU A 38 -16.75 -16.34 2.58
N TYR A 39 -17.83 -16.55 3.32
CA TYR A 39 -17.81 -17.26 4.59
C TYR A 39 -17.66 -18.76 4.37
N THR A 40 -16.79 -19.41 5.15
CA THR A 40 -16.66 -20.87 5.14
C THR A 40 -17.40 -21.43 6.33
N VAL A 41 -18.45 -22.22 6.06
CA VAL A 41 -19.31 -22.84 7.06
C VAL A 41 -18.48 -23.77 7.94
N ARG A 42 -18.58 -23.58 9.25
CA ARG A 42 -17.96 -24.41 10.29
C ARG A 42 -18.94 -25.51 10.73
N PRO A 43 -18.44 -26.62 11.30
CA PRO A 43 -19.30 -27.65 11.87
C PRO A 43 -20.24 -27.06 12.93
N GLY A 44 -21.55 -27.27 12.74
CA GLY A 44 -22.59 -26.79 13.66
C GLY A 44 -23.19 -25.42 13.30
N ASP A 45 -22.67 -24.71 12.30
CA ASP A 45 -23.27 -23.44 11.87
C ASP A 45 -24.65 -23.66 11.23
N THR A 46 -25.61 -22.84 11.62
CA THR A 46 -26.87 -22.68 10.88
C THR A 46 -26.90 -21.35 10.13
N LEU A 47 -27.81 -21.22 9.16
CA LEU A 47 -28.00 -19.94 8.47
C LEU A 47 -28.48 -18.84 9.43
N TRP A 48 -29.20 -19.24 10.50
CA TRP A 48 -29.64 -18.33 11.55
C TRP A 48 -28.44 -17.78 12.32
N ASP A 49 -27.55 -18.65 12.80
CA ASP A 49 -26.37 -18.25 13.57
C ASP A 49 -25.46 -17.33 12.76
N VAL A 50 -25.22 -17.67 11.49
CA VAL A 50 -24.43 -16.85 10.56
C VAL A 50 -25.06 -15.46 10.38
N THR A 51 -26.40 -15.41 10.25
CA THR A 51 -27.11 -14.15 10.06
C THR A 51 -27.09 -13.30 11.32
N GLU A 52 -27.37 -13.90 12.47
CA GLU A 52 -27.35 -13.24 13.78
C GLU A 52 -25.98 -12.67 14.11
N THR A 53 -24.93 -13.47 13.86
CA THR A 53 -23.55 -13.11 14.19
C THR A 53 -23.00 -12.02 13.27
N TYR A 54 -23.24 -12.10 11.96
CA TYR A 54 -22.49 -11.28 10.99
C TYR A 54 -23.32 -10.22 10.26
N LEU A 55 -24.65 -10.29 10.24
CA LEU A 55 -25.48 -9.36 9.48
C LEU A 55 -26.08 -8.25 10.34
N ILE A 56 -26.45 -7.14 9.68
CA ILE A 56 -27.03 -5.95 10.31
C ILE A 56 -28.36 -6.28 10.99
N ASP A 57 -29.15 -7.16 10.37
CA ASP A 57 -30.49 -7.51 10.84
C ASP A 57 -30.73 -9.01 10.59
N ILE A 58 -31.32 -9.66 11.59
CA ILE A 58 -31.63 -11.09 11.55
C ILE A 58 -32.60 -11.43 10.40
N GLY A 59 -33.47 -10.50 9.97
CA GLY A 59 -34.38 -10.68 8.84
C GLY A 59 -33.69 -10.90 7.49
N TYR A 60 -32.36 -10.68 7.38
CA TYR A 60 -31.61 -10.96 6.16
C TYR A 60 -31.43 -12.45 5.88
N TRP A 61 -31.75 -13.35 6.83
CA TRP A 61 -31.55 -14.80 6.65
C TRP A 61 -32.25 -15.34 5.39
N GLN A 62 -33.46 -14.85 5.07
CA GLN A 62 -34.20 -15.25 3.86
C GLN A 62 -33.51 -14.81 2.57
N ARG A 63 -32.98 -13.58 2.57
CA ARG A 63 -32.23 -13.04 1.44
C ARG A 63 -30.91 -13.79 1.25
N LEU A 64 -30.25 -14.12 2.35
CA LEU A 64 -29.02 -14.89 2.35
C LEU A 64 -29.24 -16.32 1.86
N GLN A 65 -30.36 -16.94 2.26
CA GLN A 65 -30.78 -18.27 1.79
C GLN A 65 -30.98 -18.26 0.27
N ALA A 66 -31.78 -17.31 -0.23
CA ALA A 66 -32.09 -17.18 -1.64
C ALA A 66 -30.83 -16.89 -2.49
N LEU A 67 -29.94 -16.02 -2.00
CA LEU A 67 -28.69 -15.69 -2.67
C LEU A 67 -27.77 -16.92 -2.84
N ASN A 68 -27.71 -17.75 -1.80
CA ASN A 68 -26.80 -18.91 -1.76
C ASN A 68 -27.46 -20.23 -2.15
N GLN A 69 -28.75 -20.21 -2.51
CA GLN A 69 -29.54 -21.40 -2.86
C GLN A 69 -29.47 -22.49 -1.78
N VAL A 70 -29.53 -22.08 -0.51
CA VAL A 70 -29.44 -22.98 0.64
C VAL A 70 -30.76 -23.75 0.78
N ALA A 71 -30.70 -25.08 0.61
CA ALA A 71 -31.85 -25.96 0.68
C ALA A 71 -32.39 -26.10 2.12
N ASP A 72 -31.50 -26.33 3.09
CA ASP A 72 -31.83 -26.47 4.50
C ASP A 72 -31.11 -25.40 5.35
N PRO A 73 -31.83 -24.37 5.86
CA PRO A 73 -31.25 -23.33 6.70
C PRO A 73 -30.68 -23.83 8.03
N GLN A 74 -31.14 -24.97 8.55
CA GLN A 74 -30.71 -25.50 9.85
C GLN A 74 -29.48 -26.41 9.74
N ASN A 75 -29.20 -26.94 8.55
CA ASN A 75 -28.10 -27.87 8.34
C ASN A 75 -27.24 -27.41 7.17
N LEU A 76 -26.28 -26.52 7.45
CA LEU A 76 -25.31 -26.10 6.47
C LEU A 76 -24.18 -27.14 6.33
N PRO A 77 -23.83 -27.59 5.12
CA PRO A 77 -22.71 -28.52 4.93
C PRO A 77 -21.39 -27.87 5.38
N PRO A 78 -20.65 -28.47 6.35
CA PRO A 78 -19.38 -27.92 6.79
C PRO A 78 -18.37 -27.81 5.64
N GLY A 79 -17.61 -26.71 5.60
CA GLY A 79 -16.66 -26.39 4.53
C GLY A 79 -17.29 -25.76 3.27
N SER A 80 -18.62 -25.71 3.17
CA SER A 80 -19.28 -24.98 2.09
C SER A 80 -19.05 -23.46 2.20
N ARG A 81 -19.23 -22.74 1.08
CA ARG A 81 -18.99 -21.30 1.01
C ARG A 81 -20.29 -20.52 0.85
N LEU A 82 -20.60 -19.65 1.81
CA LEU A 82 -21.68 -18.68 1.72
C LEU A 82 -21.15 -17.33 1.22
N ARG A 83 -21.82 -16.79 0.20
CA ARG A 83 -21.63 -15.43 -0.30
C ARG A 83 -22.46 -14.48 0.54
N ILE A 84 -21.78 -13.55 1.21
CA ILE A 84 -22.39 -12.53 2.06
C ILE A 84 -22.04 -11.16 1.48
N PRO A 85 -23.00 -10.40 0.94
CA PRO A 85 -22.76 -9.03 0.49
C PRO A 85 -22.27 -8.14 1.64
N VAL A 86 -21.21 -7.36 1.41
CA VAL A 86 -20.62 -6.45 2.41
C VAL A 86 -21.65 -5.45 2.92
N GLY A 87 -22.54 -4.96 2.07
CA GLY A 87 -23.62 -4.03 2.46
C GLY A 87 -24.68 -4.65 3.39
N TRP A 88 -24.65 -5.97 3.63
CA TRP A 88 -25.53 -6.63 4.59
C TRP A 88 -24.82 -6.93 5.92
N MET A 89 -23.49 -6.81 5.94
CA MET A 89 -22.70 -7.13 7.13
C MET A 89 -22.79 -6.04 8.18
N ARG A 90 -22.82 -6.46 9.45
CA ARG A 90 -22.73 -5.56 10.58
C ARG A 90 -21.32 -5.01 10.68
N ILE A 91 -21.18 -3.72 10.45
CA ILE A 91 -19.92 -2.98 10.62
C ILE A 91 -19.89 -2.48 12.05
N THR A 92 -18.82 -2.80 12.78
CA THR A 92 -18.59 -2.32 14.13
C THR A 92 -17.32 -1.48 14.18
N PRO A 93 -17.32 -0.35 14.91
CA PRO A 93 -16.09 0.33 15.29
C PRO A 93 -15.12 -0.67 15.94
N ALA A 94 -13.83 -0.53 15.63
CA ALA A 94 -12.79 -1.38 16.16
C ALA A 94 -11.60 -0.54 16.57
N PRO A 95 -11.40 -0.29 17.88
CA PRO A 95 -10.27 0.51 18.33
C PRO A 95 -8.93 -0.15 17.94
N ALA A 96 -7.90 0.67 17.79
CA ALA A 96 -6.53 0.19 17.67
C ALA A 96 -5.93 0.05 19.07
N ARG A 97 -5.03 -0.91 19.26
CA ARG A 97 -4.32 -1.10 20.54
C ARG A 97 -2.89 -0.60 20.44
N ILE A 98 -2.44 0.16 21.44
CA ILE A 98 -1.03 0.52 21.59
C ILE A 98 -0.25 -0.72 22.05
N MET A 99 0.65 -1.20 21.20
CA MET A 99 1.51 -2.34 21.51
C MET A 99 2.78 -1.94 22.26
N ALA A 100 3.32 -0.76 21.96
CA ALA A 100 4.50 -0.24 22.63
C ALA A 100 4.59 1.28 22.47
N VAL A 101 5.18 1.92 23.47
CA VAL A 101 5.54 3.34 23.48
C VAL A 101 6.99 3.45 23.90
N GLU A 102 7.80 4.12 23.10
CA GLU A 102 9.15 4.53 23.46
C GLU A 102 9.19 6.07 23.49
N GLY A 103 9.76 6.65 24.54
CA GLY A 103 9.75 8.10 24.73
C GLY A 103 8.38 8.65 25.17
N GLU A 104 8.08 9.87 24.73
CA GLU A 104 6.85 10.60 25.08
C GLU A 104 5.88 10.64 23.91
N ALA A 105 4.64 10.25 24.17
CA ALA A 105 3.55 10.36 23.22
C ALA A 105 2.24 10.64 23.94
N THR A 106 1.30 11.27 23.25
CA THR A 106 -0.02 11.60 23.77
C THR A 106 -1.11 11.19 22.79
N VAL A 107 -2.26 10.82 23.34
CA VAL A 107 -3.49 10.55 22.60
C VAL A 107 -4.47 11.66 22.94
N GLN A 108 -4.97 12.35 21.92
CA GLN A 108 -6.05 13.32 22.04
C GLN A 108 -7.34 12.70 21.52
N SER A 109 -8.41 12.79 22.31
CA SER A 109 -9.74 12.30 21.94
C SER A 109 -10.29 13.05 20.74
N ALA A 110 -11.16 12.40 19.96
CA ALA A 110 -11.80 12.99 18.78
C ALA A 110 -12.55 14.32 19.05
N ASP A 111 -13.07 14.54 20.26
CA ASP A 111 -13.73 15.78 20.68
C ASP A 111 -12.76 16.89 21.14
N GLY A 112 -11.47 16.58 21.21
CA GLY A 112 -10.39 17.46 21.65
C GLY A 112 -10.39 17.77 23.14
N GLN A 113 -11.32 17.22 23.93
CA GLN A 113 -11.48 17.56 25.36
C GLN A 113 -10.51 16.81 26.27
N HIS A 114 -10.10 15.60 25.86
CA HIS A 114 -9.22 14.74 26.64
C HIS A 114 -7.90 14.54 25.93
N GLN A 115 -6.80 14.84 26.62
CA GLN A 115 -5.46 14.47 26.19
C GLN A 115 -4.82 13.65 27.29
N THR A 116 -4.32 12.47 26.93
CA THR A 116 -3.72 11.52 27.86
C THR A 116 -2.37 11.07 27.35
N ALA A 117 -1.48 10.66 28.25
CA ALA A 117 -0.22 10.04 27.86
C ALA A 117 -0.51 8.69 27.20
N ALA A 118 0.10 8.44 26.05
CA ALA A 118 0.05 7.15 25.39
C ALA A 118 0.78 6.12 26.24
N VAL A 119 0.12 5.01 26.55
CA VAL A 119 0.69 3.90 27.32
C VAL A 119 0.41 2.58 26.61
N ALA A 120 1.24 1.55 26.86
CA ALA A 120 1.01 0.22 26.33
C ALA A 120 -0.36 -0.33 26.75
N ASP A 121 -0.95 -1.15 25.89
CA ASP A 121 -2.29 -1.76 26.00
C ASP A 121 -3.47 -0.77 25.99
N MET A 122 -3.22 0.53 25.87
CA MET A 122 -4.27 1.53 25.67
C MET A 122 -4.99 1.30 24.34
N GLU A 123 -6.32 1.37 24.36
CA GLU A 123 -7.15 1.39 23.16
C GLU A 123 -7.32 2.82 22.64
N ILE A 124 -7.29 2.95 21.30
CA ILE A 124 -7.37 4.22 20.56
C ILE A 124 -8.60 4.15 19.68
N GLU A 125 -9.53 5.06 19.91
CA GLU A 125 -10.82 5.07 19.24
C GLU A 125 -10.73 5.72 17.86
N PRO A 126 -11.66 5.40 16.94
CA PRO A 126 -11.80 6.14 15.70
C PRO A 126 -12.02 7.64 15.97
N GLY A 127 -11.23 8.47 15.28
CA GLY A 127 -11.22 9.92 15.42
C GLY A 127 -10.13 10.46 16.35
N ASP A 128 -9.53 9.61 17.18
CA ASP A 128 -8.45 10.02 18.07
C ASP A 128 -7.16 10.37 17.30
N GLU A 129 -6.35 11.21 17.92
CA GLU A 129 -5.08 11.66 17.39
C GLU A 129 -3.92 11.21 18.28
N VAL A 130 -2.95 10.53 17.68
CA VAL A 130 -1.68 10.15 18.31
C VAL A 130 -0.61 11.16 17.91
N THR A 131 0.01 11.78 18.91
CA THR A 131 1.16 12.68 18.76
C THR A 131 2.38 12.10 19.46
N THR A 132 3.52 12.12 18.78
CA THR A 132 4.81 11.62 19.28
C THR A 132 5.82 12.75 19.39
N ALA A 133 6.57 12.80 20.48
CA ALA A 133 7.63 13.78 20.68
C ALA A 133 8.90 13.43 19.89
N ALA A 134 9.97 14.22 20.08
CA ALA A 134 11.30 13.87 19.59
C ALA A 134 11.79 12.57 20.26
N ASP A 135 12.63 11.81 19.55
CA ASP A 135 13.18 10.53 20.05
C ASP A 135 12.13 9.55 20.60
N SER A 136 10.89 9.63 20.07
CA SER A 136 9.75 8.83 20.55
C SER A 136 9.16 7.99 19.42
N SER A 137 8.54 6.86 19.75
CA SER A 137 7.79 6.07 18.78
C SER A 137 6.60 5.38 19.44
N VAL A 138 5.53 5.18 18.67
CA VAL A 138 4.34 4.45 19.10
C VAL A 138 4.01 3.38 18.08
N SER A 139 3.81 2.15 18.55
CA SER A 139 3.38 1.03 17.72
C SER A 139 1.94 0.66 18.04
N LEU A 140 1.12 0.57 17.00
CA LEU A 140 -0.31 0.25 17.05
C LEU A 140 -0.58 -1.06 16.34
N GLU A 141 -1.53 -1.84 16.86
CA GLU A 141 -2.13 -3.00 16.21
C GLU A 141 -3.62 -2.72 15.97
N PHE A 142 -4.09 -2.97 14.75
CA PHE A 142 -5.51 -2.86 14.41
C PHE A 142 -6.20 -4.22 14.54
N ALA A 143 -7.52 -4.22 14.67
CA ALA A 143 -8.31 -5.45 14.81
C ALA A 143 -8.16 -6.45 13.65
N ASP A 144 -7.74 -5.99 12.46
CA ASP A 144 -7.48 -6.85 11.31
C ASP A 144 -6.11 -7.57 11.35
N GLY A 145 -5.26 -7.22 12.33
CA GLY A 145 -3.89 -7.69 12.51
C GLY A 145 -2.84 -6.87 11.76
N SER A 146 -3.22 -5.77 11.11
CA SER A 146 -2.27 -4.81 10.56
C SER A 146 -1.54 -4.06 11.68
N THR A 147 -0.30 -3.66 11.46
CA THR A 147 0.49 -2.91 12.47
C THR A 147 1.02 -1.60 11.90
N LEU A 148 0.89 -0.51 12.65
CA LEU A 148 1.42 0.81 12.32
C LEU A 148 2.45 1.24 13.35
N ARG A 149 3.63 1.67 12.91
CA ARG A 149 4.58 2.40 13.74
C ARG A 149 4.56 3.87 13.36
N VAL A 150 4.24 4.71 14.33
CA VAL A 150 4.31 6.18 14.27
C VAL A 150 5.72 6.57 14.73
N ALA A 151 6.48 7.20 13.85
CA ALA A 151 7.85 7.65 14.13
C ALA A 151 7.86 8.92 14.99
N ALA A 152 9.04 9.36 15.42
CA ALA A 152 9.19 10.60 16.19
C ALA A 152 8.61 11.82 15.45
N GLU A 153 8.24 12.83 16.23
CA GLU A 153 7.74 14.13 15.73
C GLU A 153 6.57 14.01 14.74
N SER A 154 5.72 13.00 14.96
CA SER A 154 4.62 12.66 14.07
C SER A 154 3.26 12.90 14.73
N ARG A 155 2.28 13.22 13.88
CA ARG A 155 0.88 13.44 14.26
C ARG A 155 -0.02 12.67 13.31
N VAL A 156 -0.77 11.71 13.86
CA VAL A 156 -1.61 10.77 13.11
C VAL A 156 -3.01 10.73 13.68
N VAL A 157 -4.02 10.94 12.85
CA VAL A 157 -5.44 10.80 13.21
C VAL A 157 -5.98 9.48 12.68
N LEU A 158 -6.71 8.73 13.50
CA LEU A 158 -7.31 7.45 13.16
C LEU A 158 -8.74 7.64 12.66
N ASP A 159 -8.93 8.24 11.47
CA ASP A 159 -10.23 8.69 10.96
C ASP A 159 -11.35 7.63 11.00
N ILE A 160 -11.09 6.43 10.48
CA ILE A 160 -12.06 5.32 10.45
C ILE A 160 -11.33 4.04 10.79
N LEU A 161 -11.79 3.35 11.82
CA LEU A 161 -11.38 1.99 12.16
C LEU A 161 -12.64 1.16 12.36
N SER A 162 -12.89 0.22 11.45
CA SER A 162 -14.05 -0.65 11.56
C SER A 162 -13.80 -2.02 10.94
N VAL A 163 -14.52 -3.01 11.45
CA VAL A 163 -14.45 -4.40 10.99
C VAL A 163 -15.83 -4.97 10.76
N ALA A 164 -15.89 -6.04 9.99
CA ALA A 164 -17.09 -6.85 9.82
C ALA A 164 -16.72 -8.31 9.53
N GLY A 165 -17.67 -9.22 9.72
CA GLY A 165 -17.49 -10.63 9.37
C GLY A 165 -16.38 -11.33 10.18
N GLY A 166 -16.25 -11.02 11.48
CA GLY A 166 -15.17 -11.56 12.31
C GLY A 166 -13.77 -11.15 11.83
N ASN A 167 -13.60 -9.85 11.53
CA ASN A 167 -12.37 -9.22 11.02
C ASN A 167 -11.96 -9.70 9.62
N ALA A 168 -12.87 -10.34 8.88
CA ALA A 168 -12.64 -10.68 7.48
C ALA A 168 -12.68 -9.46 6.56
N PHE A 169 -13.43 -8.43 6.97
CA PHE A 169 -13.43 -7.10 6.38
C PHE A 169 -12.85 -6.10 7.38
N ALA A 170 -12.07 -5.15 6.88
CA ALA A 170 -11.60 -4.01 7.65
C ALA A 170 -11.58 -2.74 6.80
N ASP A 171 -11.96 -1.62 7.41
CA ASP A 171 -11.81 -0.28 6.85
C ASP A 171 -10.94 0.54 7.82
N THR A 172 -9.67 0.68 7.46
CA THR A 172 -8.65 1.41 8.21
C THR A 172 -8.25 2.63 7.40
N ARG A 173 -8.72 3.81 7.80
CA ARG A 173 -8.35 5.08 7.16
C ARG A 173 -7.67 5.96 8.18
N LEU A 174 -6.46 6.37 7.84
CA LEU A 174 -5.59 7.16 8.69
C LEU A 174 -5.27 8.48 8.00
N ARG A 175 -5.00 9.50 8.79
CA ARG A 175 -4.53 10.80 8.31
C ARG A 175 -3.21 11.15 8.97
N LEU A 176 -2.14 11.16 8.19
CA LEU A 176 -0.83 11.60 8.62
C LEU A 176 -0.72 13.10 8.36
N LEU A 177 -0.70 13.88 9.44
CA LEU A 177 -0.62 15.34 9.38
C LEU A 177 0.83 15.83 9.36
N LYS A 178 1.70 15.18 10.13
CA LYS A 178 3.13 15.49 10.24
C LYS A 178 3.93 14.21 10.48
N GLY A 179 5.18 14.21 10.04
CA GLY A 179 6.17 13.19 10.41
C GLY A 179 6.10 11.97 9.49
N SER A 180 6.26 10.76 10.04
CA SER A 180 6.27 9.54 9.23
C SER A 180 5.72 8.31 9.93
N THR A 181 5.29 7.35 9.12
CA THR A 181 4.71 6.09 9.54
C THR A 181 5.29 4.93 8.74
N THR A 182 5.39 3.77 9.40
CA THR A 182 5.67 2.48 8.75
C THR A 182 4.51 1.55 9.03
N MET A 183 3.91 0.98 7.99
CA MET A 183 2.72 0.14 8.10
C MET A 183 2.97 -1.22 7.46
N LYS A 184 2.65 -2.28 8.21
CA LYS A 184 2.50 -3.64 7.69
C LYS A 184 1.01 -3.96 7.62
N ALA A 185 0.43 -3.74 6.45
CA ALA A 185 -0.98 -3.96 6.18
C ALA A 185 -1.24 -5.43 5.81
N ARG A 186 -2.23 -6.06 6.43
CA ARG A 186 -2.63 -7.44 6.12
C ARG A 186 -3.31 -7.53 4.75
N ALA A 187 -3.06 -8.63 4.04
CA ALA A 187 -3.75 -8.92 2.79
C ALA A 187 -5.14 -9.52 3.05
N LEU A 188 -6.17 -8.69 3.19
CA LEU A 188 -7.54 -9.16 3.29
C LEU A 188 -8.09 -9.56 1.90
N ARG A 189 -8.71 -10.74 1.84
CA ARG A 189 -9.29 -11.29 0.60
C ARG A 189 -10.68 -10.74 0.31
N THR A 190 -11.39 -10.32 1.36
CA THR A 190 -12.73 -9.75 1.26
C THR A 190 -12.68 -8.47 0.44
N SER A 191 -13.43 -8.49 -0.66
CA SER A 191 -13.58 -7.31 -1.49
C SER A 191 -14.10 -6.15 -0.64
N GLY A 192 -13.70 -4.91 -0.96
CA GLY A 192 -14.13 -3.71 -0.25
C GLY A 192 -13.38 -3.37 1.02
N SER A 193 -12.54 -4.26 1.57
CA SER A 193 -11.62 -3.89 2.65
C SER A 193 -10.69 -2.77 2.18
N ARG A 194 -10.44 -1.80 3.04
CA ARG A 194 -9.66 -0.60 2.71
C ARG A 194 -8.60 -0.35 3.76
N THR A 195 -7.40 -0.06 3.29
CA THR A 195 -6.33 0.48 4.12
C THR A 195 -5.78 1.69 3.40
N GLU A 196 -5.97 2.85 4.01
CA GLU A 196 -5.67 4.16 3.42
C GLU A 196 -4.87 5.03 4.39
N ILE A 197 -3.81 5.67 3.90
CA ILE A 197 -3.11 6.74 4.61
C ILE A 197 -3.22 8.00 3.76
N ARG A 198 -3.87 9.02 4.32
CA ARG A 198 -4.06 10.34 3.71
C ARG A 198 -3.07 11.32 4.29
N THR A 199 -2.50 12.15 3.43
CA THR A 199 -1.74 13.36 3.79
C THR A 199 -2.40 14.56 3.10
N PRO A 200 -2.00 15.81 3.42
CA PRO A 200 -2.45 16.97 2.67
C PRO A 200 -2.16 16.89 1.16
N ALA A 201 -1.07 16.22 0.76
CA ALA A 201 -0.65 16.16 -0.64
C ALA A 201 -1.30 15.01 -1.43
N ALA A 202 -1.51 13.83 -0.83
CA ALA A 202 -1.98 12.65 -1.55
C ALA A 202 -2.60 11.57 -0.65
N LEU A 203 -3.17 10.55 -1.30
CA LEU A 203 -3.70 9.33 -0.69
C LEU A 203 -2.83 8.12 -1.09
N SER A 204 -2.40 7.34 -0.11
CA SER A 204 -1.88 5.98 -0.31
C SER A 204 -2.95 4.96 0.03
N ALA A 205 -3.36 4.15 -0.94
CA ALA A 205 -4.26 3.02 -0.75
C ALA A 205 -3.50 1.71 -0.97
N VAL A 206 -3.69 0.75 -0.06
CA VAL A 206 -2.88 -0.47 -0.03
C VAL A 206 -3.70 -1.73 0.15
N ARG A 207 -3.08 -2.86 -0.22
CA ARG A 207 -3.61 -4.19 0.07
C ARG A 207 -2.45 -5.16 0.25
N GLY A 208 -2.22 -5.64 1.47
CA GLY A 208 -1.16 -6.61 1.74
C GLY A 208 0.23 -6.06 1.47
N THR A 209 0.65 -5.03 2.20
CA THR A 209 1.87 -4.28 1.90
C THR A 209 2.66 -3.94 3.15
N ASP A 210 3.99 -3.95 3.02
CA ASP A 210 4.89 -3.27 3.95
C ASP A 210 5.41 -1.99 3.28
N PHE A 211 5.08 -0.84 3.84
CA PHE A 211 5.35 0.45 3.22
C PHE A 211 5.53 1.57 4.26
N ARG A 212 6.14 2.66 3.82
CA ARG A 212 6.35 3.87 4.60
C ARG A 212 5.67 5.05 3.94
N VAL A 213 5.10 5.93 4.76
CA VAL A 213 4.57 7.22 4.33
C VAL A 213 5.12 8.31 5.23
N GLY A 214 5.63 9.38 4.65
CA GLY A 214 6.10 10.55 5.39
C GLY A 214 5.62 11.85 4.75
N VAL A 215 5.48 12.88 5.58
CA VAL A 215 5.27 14.26 5.15
C VAL A 215 6.61 15.00 5.27
N LEU A 216 7.05 15.61 4.18
CA LEU A 216 8.28 16.39 4.13
C LEU A 216 8.02 17.80 4.64
N GLU A 217 8.57 18.16 5.80
CA GLU A 217 8.31 19.45 6.47
C GLU A 217 8.62 20.68 5.61
N ALA A 218 9.54 20.57 4.66
CA ALA A 218 9.95 21.71 3.84
C ALA A 218 8.85 22.21 2.88
N ASN A 219 7.89 21.37 2.51
CA ASN A 219 6.91 21.68 1.47
C ASN A 219 5.60 20.87 1.54
N ASP A 220 5.32 20.20 2.66
CA ASP A 220 4.18 19.31 2.87
C ASP A 220 4.03 18.21 1.80
N ALA A 221 5.11 17.90 1.08
CA ALA A 221 5.08 16.84 0.08
C ALA A 221 5.00 15.47 0.75
N MET A 222 4.24 14.57 0.15
CA MET A 222 4.15 13.19 0.60
C MET A 222 5.25 12.36 -0.03
N ARG A 223 5.98 11.59 0.78
CA ARG A 223 6.88 10.53 0.32
C ARG A 223 6.26 9.17 0.64
N THR A 224 6.24 8.27 -0.33
CA THR A 224 5.82 6.87 -0.14
C THR A 224 6.89 5.93 -0.64
N GLU A 225 7.24 4.94 0.18
CA GLU A 225 8.25 3.91 -0.11
C GLU A 225 7.64 2.53 0.12
N VAL A 226 7.75 1.62 -0.85
CA VAL A 226 7.14 0.29 -0.75
C VAL A 226 8.24 -0.75 -0.56
N LEU A 227 8.20 -1.47 0.56
CA LEU A 227 9.17 -2.51 0.90
C LEU A 227 8.68 -3.87 0.39
N SER A 228 7.38 -4.16 0.53
CA SER A 228 6.74 -5.36 -0.03
C SER A 228 5.31 -5.07 -0.49
N GLY A 229 4.84 -5.84 -1.48
CA GLY A 229 3.52 -5.66 -2.09
C GLY A 229 3.47 -4.50 -3.09
N GLN A 230 2.32 -3.80 -3.13
CA GLN A 230 2.07 -2.68 -4.05
C GLN A 230 1.17 -1.62 -3.41
N VAL A 231 1.53 -0.35 -3.57
CA VAL A 231 0.75 0.80 -3.08
C VAL A 231 0.20 1.60 -4.26
N ALA A 232 -1.08 1.94 -4.24
CA ALA A 232 -1.66 2.90 -5.17
C ALA A 232 -1.59 4.30 -4.54
N VAL A 233 -0.85 5.22 -5.17
CA VAL A 233 -0.73 6.61 -4.73
C VAL A 233 -1.57 7.50 -5.66
N SER A 234 -2.50 8.25 -5.08
CA SER A 234 -3.46 9.07 -5.82
C SER A 234 -3.37 10.54 -5.41
N ALA A 235 -3.23 11.42 -6.39
CA ALA A 235 -3.35 12.88 -6.21
C ALA A 235 -3.77 13.54 -7.53
N ARG A 236 -4.50 14.66 -7.45
CA ARG A 236 -4.96 15.43 -8.64
C ARG A 236 -5.57 14.56 -9.74
N ALA A 237 -6.47 13.65 -9.35
CA ALA A 237 -7.15 12.68 -10.24
C ALA A 237 -6.21 11.70 -10.99
N LYS A 238 -4.92 11.67 -10.67
CA LYS A 238 -3.96 10.69 -11.19
C LYS A 238 -3.60 9.69 -10.11
N THR A 239 -3.65 8.41 -10.47
CA THR A 239 -3.21 7.31 -9.63
C THR A 239 -1.99 6.64 -10.24
N VAL A 240 -0.98 6.36 -9.43
CA VAL A 240 0.24 5.65 -9.82
C VAL A 240 0.42 4.46 -8.89
N ALA A 241 0.57 3.27 -9.47
CA ALA A 241 0.89 2.06 -8.72
C ALA A 241 2.40 1.97 -8.48
N ILE A 242 2.81 1.77 -7.23
CA ILE A 242 4.19 1.69 -6.77
C ILE A 242 4.45 0.25 -6.32
N ALA A 243 5.35 -0.44 -7.01
CA ALA A 243 5.75 -1.81 -6.66
C ALA A 243 6.80 -1.83 -5.54
N ALA A 244 6.95 -2.97 -4.88
CA ALA A 244 8.04 -3.22 -3.92
C ALA A 244 9.42 -2.83 -4.49
N GLY A 245 10.24 -2.19 -3.65
CA GLY A 245 11.56 -1.67 -4.03
C GLY A 245 11.51 -0.30 -4.72
N PHE A 246 10.34 0.34 -4.84
CA PHE A 246 10.19 1.68 -5.42
C PHE A 246 9.56 2.65 -4.42
N GLY A 247 9.77 3.94 -4.67
CA GLY A 247 9.09 5.02 -3.99
C GLY A 247 8.67 6.13 -4.93
N THR A 248 7.79 7.01 -4.46
CA THR A 248 7.37 8.22 -5.15
C THR A 248 7.24 9.39 -4.18
N VAL A 249 7.28 10.59 -4.74
CA VAL A 249 6.96 11.83 -4.04
C VAL A 249 5.82 12.54 -4.75
N VAL A 250 4.94 13.12 -3.95
CA VAL A 250 3.83 13.95 -4.42
C VAL A 250 3.94 15.31 -3.76
N ASP A 251 4.25 16.33 -4.54
CA ASP A 251 4.23 17.71 -4.05
C ASP A 251 2.78 18.13 -3.79
N LEU A 252 2.58 19.02 -2.81
CA LEU A 252 1.26 19.53 -2.49
C LEU A 252 0.60 20.14 -3.73
N GLY A 253 -0.57 19.61 -4.09
CA GLY A 253 -1.32 20.09 -5.24
C GLY A 253 -0.75 19.66 -6.61
N ALA A 254 0.19 18.72 -6.68
CA ALA A 254 0.68 18.12 -7.91
C ALA A 254 0.24 16.63 -8.03
N PRO A 255 0.23 16.04 -9.24
CA PRO A 255 0.06 14.59 -9.39
C PRO A 255 1.31 13.83 -8.91
N PRO A 256 1.21 12.51 -8.63
CA PRO A 256 2.36 11.72 -8.20
C PRO A 256 3.47 11.69 -9.25
N ARG A 257 4.71 11.87 -8.81
CA ARG A 257 5.89 11.74 -9.66
C ARG A 257 6.05 10.28 -10.13
N PRO A 258 6.76 10.02 -11.24
CA PRO A 258 7.07 8.65 -11.65
C PRO A 258 7.81 7.88 -10.55
N PRO A 259 7.48 6.60 -10.32
CA PRO A 259 8.14 5.79 -9.30
C PRO A 259 9.63 5.66 -9.60
N ARG A 260 10.47 5.73 -8.57
CA ARG A 260 11.91 5.52 -8.70
C ARG A 260 12.39 4.44 -7.73
N PRO A 261 13.43 3.68 -8.10
CA PRO A 261 13.94 2.61 -7.25
C PRO A 261 14.46 3.20 -5.93
N LEU A 262 14.19 2.48 -4.84
CA LEU A 262 14.79 2.77 -3.54
C LEU A 262 16.28 2.44 -3.60
N LEU A 263 17.07 3.16 -2.80
CA LEU A 263 18.49 2.87 -2.67
C LEU A 263 18.68 1.51 -1.98
N PRO A 264 19.74 0.76 -2.33
CA PRO A 264 20.07 -0.46 -1.61
C PRO A 264 20.37 -0.16 -0.14
N ALA A 265 20.08 -1.13 0.72
CA ALA A 265 20.41 -1.05 2.14
C ALA A 265 21.93 -0.90 2.31
N PRO A 266 22.42 0.13 3.02
CA PRO A 266 23.83 0.24 3.32
C PRO A 266 24.24 -0.87 4.31
N ALA A 267 25.38 -1.51 4.09
CA ALA A 267 25.93 -2.45 5.06
C ALA A 267 26.43 -1.68 6.28
N LEU A 268 26.11 -2.16 7.48
CA LEU A 268 26.72 -1.66 8.71
C LEU A 268 28.16 -2.17 8.77
N THR A 269 29.12 -1.26 8.82
CA THR A 269 30.56 -1.56 8.80
C THR A 269 31.20 -1.12 10.11
N ASP A 270 32.19 -1.89 10.58
CA ASP A 270 32.96 -1.57 11.79
C ASP A 270 32.13 -1.38 13.07
N VAL A 271 30.94 -1.97 13.17
CA VAL A 271 30.12 -1.93 14.39
C VAL A 271 30.47 -3.13 15.26
N PRO A 272 31.16 -2.95 16.41
CA PRO A 272 31.46 -4.07 17.29
C PRO A 272 30.17 -4.62 17.90
N ALA A 273 30.14 -5.93 18.17
CA ALA A 273 28.99 -6.59 18.80
C ALA A 273 28.66 -6.00 20.18
N VAL A 274 29.65 -5.40 20.86
CA VAL A 274 29.51 -4.74 22.15
C VAL A 274 30.00 -3.30 22.03
N LEU A 275 29.15 -2.36 22.41
CA LEU A 275 29.42 -0.92 22.39
C LEU A 275 29.67 -0.43 23.81
N GLU A 276 30.94 -0.19 24.13
CA GLU A 276 31.39 0.20 25.48
C GLU A 276 31.68 1.71 25.67
N ARG A 277 31.81 2.46 24.56
CA ARG A 277 32.28 3.85 24.56
C ARG A 277 31.26 4.78 23.93
N VAL A 278 30.85 5.80 24.70
CA VAL A 278 29.95 6.88 24.26
C VAL A 278 30.78 8.15 23.97
N PRO A 279 30.50 8.92 22.90
CA PRO A 279 29.47 8.68 21.89
C PRO A 279 29.90 7.58 20.91
N VAL A 280 29.01 6.62 20.69
CA VAL A 280 29.22 5.58 19.68
C VAL A 280 29.16 6.22 18.29
N ARG A 281 30.11 5.89 17.41
CA ARG A 281 30.01 6.21 15.98
C ARG A 281 29.70 4.94 15.21
N ILE A 282 28.55 4.91 14.56
CA ILE A 282 28.14 3.82 13.68
C ILE A 282 28.50 4.20 12.25
N ARG A 283 29.36 3.39 11.63
CA ARG A 283 29.75 3.54 10.24
C ARG A 283 28.91 2.64 9.35
N VAL A 284 28.63 3.13 8.17
CA VAL A 284 27.91 2.40 7.14
C VAL A 284 28.66 2.48 5.82
N ALA A 285 28.50 1.47 4.98
CA ALA A 285 29.02 1.49 3.62
C ALA A 285 28.36 2.63 2.83
N GLU A 286 29.17 3.41 2.12
CA GLU A 286 28.69 4.50 1.29
C GLU A 286 27.84 3.95 0.13
N VAL A 287 26.65 4.54 -0.08
CA VAL A 287 25.74 4.19 -1.15
C VAL A 287 25.72 5.31 -2.18
N LYS A 288 26.06 4.98 -3.44
CA LYS A 288 26.07 5.94 -4.54
C LYS A 288 24.70 6.61 -4.69
N GLY A 289 24.69 7.94 -4.67
CA GLY A 289 23.48 8.75 -4.79
C GLY A 289 22.72 8.96 -3.47
N ALA A 290 23.20 8.41 -2.35
CA ALA A 290 22.66 8.73 -1.04
C ALA A 290 23.02 10.16 -0.63
N THR A 291 22.04 10.89 -0.10
CA THR A 291 22.23 12.23 0.46
C THR A 291 21.96 12.28 1.96
N ALA A 292 21.35 11.23 2.51
CA ALA A 292 21.20 11.03 3.94
C ALA A 292 21.11 9.55 4.28
N TYR A 293 21.63 9.20 5.44
CA TYR A 293 21.54 7.88 6.05
C TYR A 293 20.70 7.99 7.29
N ARG A 294 19.73 7.09 7.43
CA ARG A 294 18.90 6.97 8.61
C ARG A 294 19.23 5.68 9.34
N LEU A 295 19.51 5.82 10.62
CA LEU A 295 19.76 4.76 11.56
C LEU A 295 18.53 4.60 12.45
N GLU A 296 18.04 3.38 12.58
CA GLU A 296 17.02 3.01 13.56
C GLU A 296 17.65 2.02 14.56
N ILE A 297 17.40 2.22 15.85
CA ILE A 297 17.75 1.25 16.89
C ILE A 297 16.46 0.83 17.59
N ALA A 298 16.26 -0.47 17.70
CA ALA A 298 15.05 -1.07 18.26
C ALA A 298 15.36 -2.16 19.31
N ARG A 299 14.40 -2.46 20.17
CA ARG A 299 14.52 -3.58 21.14
C ARG A 299 14.19 -4.94 20.51
N ASP A 300 13.47 -4.95 19.39
CA ASP A 300 13.04 -6.14 18.70
C ASP A 300 13.46 -6.14 17.22
N ALA A 301 13.59 -7.34 16.65
CA ALA A 301 14.01 -7.53 15.25
C ALA A 301 12.96 -7.09 14.22
N ALA A 302 11.69 -6.93 14.63
CA ALA A 302 10.62 -6.44 13.77
C ALA A 302 10.57 -4.90 13.73
N PHE A 303 11.41 -4.23 14.53
CA PHE A 303 11.48 -2.79 14.72
C PHE A 303 10.15 -2.16 15.17
N MET A 304 9.41 -2.86 16.02
CA MET A 304 8.17 -2.34 16.63
C MET A 304 8.45 -1.41 17.83
N GLN A 305 9.57 -1.59 18.51
CA GLN A 305 9.99 -0.80 19.67
C GLN A 305 11.26 -0.02 19.31
N VAL A 306 11.10 1.04 18.52
CA VAL A 306 12.23 1.91 18.13
C VAL A 306 12.55 2.88 19.26
N VAL A 307 13.73 2.71 19.83
CA VAL A 307 14.22 3.54 20.95
C VAL A 307 14.97 4.78 20.47
N ALA A 308 15.42 4.79 19.22
CA ALA A 308 16.12 5.93 18.65
C ALA A 308 16.11 5.90 17.11
N GLU A 309 15.94 7.09 16.52
CA GLU A 309 16.15 7.34 15.09
C GLU A 309 17.20 8.45 14.93
N ARG A 310 18.19 8.26 14.07
CA ARG A 310 19.22 9.28 13.77
C ARG A 310 19.36 9.44 12.27
N VAL A 311 19.45 10.68 11.80
CA VAL A 311 19.67 11.01 10.39
C VAL A 311 20.97 11.79 10.24
N ALA A 312 21.84 11.36 9.33
CA ALA A 312 23.08 12.06 9.02
C ALA A 312 23.27 12.19 7.50
N PRO A 313 23.87 13.28 7.00
CA PRO A 313 24.18 13.43 5.58
C PRO A 313 25.39 12.59 5.13
N THR A 314 26.18 12.09 6.09
CA THR A 314 27.41 11.31 5.85
C THR A 314 27.26 9.87 6.34
N PRO A 315 28.08 8.92 5.83
CA PRO A 315 28.04 7.50 6.22
C PRO A 315 28.64 7.21 7.61
N SER A 316 28.71 8.23 8.48
CA SER A 316 29.17 8.12 9.87
C SER A 316 28.15 8.81 10.77
N ILE A 317 27.37 8.00 11.48
CA ILE A 317 26.23 8.44 12.27
C ILE A 317 26.60 8.40 13.75
N THR A 318 26.39 9.49 14.46
CA THR A 318 26.51 9.51 15.92
C THR A 318 25.35 8.72 16.51
N GLY A 319 25.66 7.64 17.22
CA GLY A 319 24.69 6.81 17.91
C GLY A 319 24.03 7.56 19.09
N PRO A 320 22.80 7.18 19.46
CA PRO A 320 22.14 7.70 20.65
C PRO A 320 22.86 7.30 21.93
N ASP A 321 22.55 7.96 23.04
CA ASP A 321 22.96 7.51 24.37
C ASP A 321 21.88 6.60 24.97
N LEU A 322 22.09 5.29 24.93
CA LEU A 322 21.10 4.30 25.37
C LEU A 322 21.50 3.63 26.68
N ALA A 323 20.50 3.10 27.39
CA ALA A 323 20.73 2.24 28.55
C ALA A 323 21.40 0.93 28.11
N ASP A 324 22.00 0.23 29.09
CA ASP A 324 22.62 -1.06 28.84
C ASP A 324 21.57 -2.10 28.43
N GLY A 325 21.84 -2.87 27.39
CA GLY A 325 20.87 -3.81 26.85
C GLY A 325 21.23 -4.41 25.49
N SER A 326 20.36 -5.28 25.00
CA SER A 326 20.45 -5.85 23.65
C SER A 326 19.49 -5.12 22.73
N TYR A 327 19.97 -4.76 21.55
CA TYR A 327 19.25 -3.96 20.57
C TYR A 327 19.46 -4.50 19.15
N PHE A 328 18.59 -4.11 18.24
CA PHE A 328 18.71 -4.33 16.81
C PHE A 328 18.96 -2.99 16.13
N CYS A 329 19.94 -2.94 15.24
CA CYS A 329 20.29 -1.75 14.50
C CYS A 329 19.97 -1.94 13.03
N GLY A 330 19.23 -0.98 12.46
CA GLY A 330 18.84 -0.92 11.06
C GLY A 330 19.38 0.35 10.42
N CYS A 331 19.82 0.28 9.17
CA CYS A 331 20.16 1.49 8.41
C CYS A 331 19.55 1.50 7.01
N VAL A 332 19.12 2.67 6.58
CA VAL A 332 18.60 2.95 5.24
C VAL A 332 19.28 4.17 4.63
N ALA A 333 19.59 4.10 3.34
CA ALA A 333 20.07 5.23 2.56
C ALA A 333 18.89 5.92 1.88
N SER A 334 18.93 7.25 1.80
CA SER A 334 17.88 8.06 1.17
C SER A 334 18.46 9.11 0.25
N THR A 335 17.69 9.43 -0.78
CA THR A 335 17.96 10.46 -1.80
C THR A 335 17.24 11.77 -1.43
N PRO A 336 17.60 12.92 -2.03
CA PRO A 336 17.17 14.25 -1.58
C PRO A 336 15.78 14.62 -2.09
N TRP A 337 14.83 13.70 -2.02
CA TRP A 337 13.50 13.75 -2.64
C TRP A 337 12.53 14.81 -2.09
N GLY A 338 13.02 16.04 -1.88
CA GLY A 338 12.31 17.27 -1.53
C GLY A 338 13.06 18.55 -1.93
N ARG A 339 14.16 18.49 -2.69
CA ARG A 339 14.80 19.69 -3.27
C ARG A 339 14.57 19.75 -4.79
N ARG A 340 14.18 20.93 -5.28
CA ARG A 340 13.98 21.26 -6.70
C ARG A 340 15.12 20.69 -7.56
N ASP A 341 14.81 19.74 -8.44
CA ASP A 341 15.63 19.48 -9.61
C ASP A 341 15.26 20.53 -10.68
N SER A 342 15.92 21.68 -10.64
CA SER A 342 16.04 22.54 -11.81
C SER A 342 17.34 22.19 -12.54
N THR A 343 17.44 21.00 -13.11
CA THR A 343 18.38 20.73 -14.21
C THR A 343 17.93 19.49 -14.99
N PRO A 344 17.65 19.60 -16.30
CA PRO A 344 17.53 18.41 -17.13
C PRO A 344 18.89 17.71 -17.22
N PRO A 345 18.94 16.38 -17.43
CA PRO A 345 20.21 15.68 -17.57
C PRO A 345 20.97 16.23 -18.77
N ALA A 346 22.15 16.81 -18.50
CA ALA A 346 23.11 17.17 -19.51
C ALA A 346 23.65 15.87 -20.13
N ASN A 347 23.29 15.63 -21.39
CA ASN A 347 23.96 14.65 -22.23
C ASN A 347 25.43 15.03 -22.36
N SER A 348 26.32 14.31 -21.67
CA SER A 348 27.75 14.35 -21.93
C SER A 348 28.17 13.09 -22.70
N SER A 349 27.95 13.11 -24.01
CA SER A 349 28.75 12.32 -24.94
C SER A 349 29.58 13.28 -25.76
N SER A 350 30.77 13.60 -25.23
CA SER A 350 31.86 14.22 -25.97
C SER A 350 32.40 13.21 -26.99
N MET A 351 32.30 13.54 -28.28
CA MET A 351 33.23 13.04 -29.29
C MET A 351 33.68 14.22 -30.16
N PRO A 352 34.97 14.29 -30.53
CA PRO A 352 35.52 15.38 -31.32
C PRO A 352 35.15 15.22 -32.80
N GLY A 353 34.89 16.34 -33.47
CA GLY A 353 34.58 16.36 -34.89
C GLY A 353 35.82 16.24 -35.79
N ARG A 354 35.66 15.56 -36.94
CA ARG A 354 35.95 16.14 -38.27
C ARG A 354 35.53 15.21 -39.43
N SER A 355 34.66 15.78 -40.27
CA SER A 355 34.66 15.79 -41.75
C SER A 355 34.59 14.51 -42.61
N ARG A 356 33.45 14.41 -43.30
CA ARG A 356 33.22 14.34 -44.78
C ARG A 356 33.55 13.08 -45.61
N ARG A 357 32.52 12.76 -46.43
CA ARG A 357 32.49 12.07 -47.76
C ARG A 357 32.72 10.54 -47.68
N SER A 358 32.16 9.67 -48.53
CA SER A 358 31.30 9.75 -49.72
C SER A 358 30.96 8.30 -50.17
N ARG A 359 29.72 8.08 -50.65
CA ARG A 359 29.25 7.12 -51.68
C ARG A 359 29.85 5.69 -51.84
N SER A 360 28.89 4.75 -51.90
CA SER A 360 28.58 3.78 -52.98
C SER A 360 28.97 2.31 -52.85
N ASN A 361 27.99 1.48 -53.27
CA ASN A 361 28.05 0.17 -53.93
C ASN A 361 28.67 -1.00 -53.14
N ARG A 362 28.36 -2.28 -53.39
CA ARG A 362 27.30 -3.12 -53.99
C ARG A 362 27.92 -4.54 -53.87
N THR A 363 27.12 -5.60 -53.91
CA THR A 363 27.53 -7.02 -54.20
C THR A 363 28.42 -7.73 -53.15
N LYS A 364 28.43 -9.05 -52.93
CA LYS A 364 27.63 -10.26 -53.27
C LYS A 364 28.27 -11.43 -52.48
N ALA A 365 27.54 -12.54 -52.34
CA ALA A 365 28.00 -13.94 -52.21
C ALA A 365 28.64 -14.35 -50.86
N ALA A 366 27.97 -15.23 -50.11
CA ALA A 366 28.07 -16.71 -50.12
C ALA A 366 29.26 -17.17 -49.24
N TRP A 367 29.09 -18.07 -48.26
CA TRP A 367 29.01 -19.53 -48.43
C TRP A 367 28.46 -20.19 -47.13
N CYS A 368 27.50 -21.12 -47.30
CA CYS A 368 27.29 -22.33 -46.48
C CYS A 368 28.01 -23.50 -47.22
N PRO A 369 28.10 -24.78 -46.75
CA PRO A 369 27.27 -25.50 -45.76
C PRO A 369 28.09 -26.41 -44.78
N THR A 370 27.49 -27.06 -43.78
CA THR A 370 27.21 -28.54 -43.72
C THR A 370 26.64 -28.78 -42.30
N VAL A 371 25.35 -29.06 -42.06
CA VAL A 371 24.55 -30.31 -42.15
C VAL A 371 25.05 -31.48 -41.29
N CYS A 372 24.37 -31.77 -40.16
CA CYS A 372 23.61 -33.02 -39.94
C CYS A 372 23.02 -33.12 -38.51
N HIS A 373 21.69 -33.37 -38.46
CA HIS A 373 20.92 -34.32 -37.63
C HIS A 373 21.21 -34.43 -36.12
N SER A 374 20.26 -34.65 -35.20
CA SER A 374 18.79 -34.76 -35.17
C SER A 374 18.40 -35.07 -33.72
N SER A 375 17.13 -34.85 -33.36
CA SER A 375 16.39 -35.40 -32.20
C SER A 375 16.61 -34.74 -30.84
N VAL A 376 15.68 -34.70 -29.88
CA VAL A 376 14.20 -34.81 -29.78
C VAL A 376 13.92 -34.30 -28.35
N GLY A 377 12.83 -33.55 -28.18
CA GLY A 377 11.98 -33.47 -26.98
C GLY A 377 12.58 -33.29 -25.58
N ALA A 378 12.36 -32.12 -24.97
CA ALA A 378 11.70 -31.99 -23.65
C ALA A 378 11.64 -30.52 -23.22
N SER A 379 10.45 -29.94 -23.33
CA SER A 379 10.07 -28.66 -22.73
C SER A 379 10.10 -28.76 -21.20
N ARG A 380 11.18 -28.25 -20.58
CA ARG A 380 11.18 -27.87 -19.16
C ARG A 380 11.03 -26.35 -19.05
N THR A 381 9.83 -25.95 -18.71
CA THR A 381 9.45 -24.63 -18.18
C THR A 381 10.43 -24.25 -17.06
N ARG A 382 11.32 -23.29 -17.34
CA ARG A 382 12.12 -22.64 -16.30
C ARG A 382 11.18 -21.79 -15.45
N GLN A 383 10.94 -22.21 -14.22
CA GLN A 383 10.47 -21.31 -13.17
C GLN A 383 11.49 -20.17 -13.02
N PRO A 384 11.07 -18.90 -12.98
CA PRO A 384 11.98 -17.82 -12.62
C PRO A 384 12.38 -17.99 -11.15
N PRO A 385 13.64 -17.68 -10.78
CA PRO A 385 14.06 -17.74 -9.39
C PRO A 385 13.25 -16.73 -8.57
N THR A 386 12.72 -17.20 -7.45
CA THR A 386 12.16 -16.35 -6.39
C THR A 386 13.19 -15.30 -6.01
N ALA A 387 12.89 -14.03 -6.29
CA ALA A 387 13.67 -12.92 -5.79
C ALA A 387 13.63 -12.97 -4.27
N SER A 388 14.73 -13.41 -3.66
CA SER A 388 15.04 -13.18 -2.26
C SER A 388 15.18 -11.67 -2.10
N SER A 389 14.08 -10.99 -1.81
CA SER A 389 14.09 -9.59 -1.42
C SER A 389 14.73 -9.51 -0.03
N SER A 390 16.04 -9.31 0.03
CA SER A 390 16.67 -8.80 1.25
C SER A 390 15.92 -7.53 1.65
N PRO A 391 15.52 -7.38 2.93
CA PRO A 391 14.87 -6.15 3.35
C PRO A 391 15.77 -4.96 2.99
N PRO A 392 15.20 -3.79 2.66
CA PRO A 392 15.98 -2.58 2.37
C PRO A 392 16.65 -1.99 3.63
N VAL A 393 16.86 -2.82 4.66
CA VAL A 393 17.45 -2.51 5.96
C VAL A 393 18.46 -3.61 6.28
N THR A 394 19.72 -3.25 6.51
CA THR A 394 20.70 -4.17 7.11
C THR A 394 20.43 -4.22 8.61
N ILE A 395 20.09 -5.39 9.15
CA ILE A 395 19.81 -5.57 10.57
C ILE A 395 21.01 -6.24 11.26
N LEU A 396 21.54 -5.62 12.31
CA LEU A 396 22.56 -6.22 13.17
C LEU A 396 22.12 -6.22 14.63
N PRO A 397 22.25 -7.35 15.36
CA PRO A 397 22.13 -7.35 16.80
C PRO A 397 23.35 -6.66 17.44
N LEU A 398 23.10 -5.81 18.41
CA LEU A 398 24.11 -5.04 19.16
C LEU A 398 23.86 -5.17 20.67
N ARG A 399 24.93 -5.10 21.45
CA ARG A 399 24.85 -4.99 22.91
C ARG A 399 25.44 -3.65 23.35
N TRP A 400 24.65 -2.85 24.06
CA TRP A 400 25.09 -1.61 24.69
C TRP A 400 25.56 -1.89 26.12
N GLN A 401 26.77 -1.45 26.48
CA GLN A 401 27.32 -1.61 27.84
C GLN A 401 28.08 -0.35 28.24
N ARG A 402 27.54 0.50 29.11
CA ARG A 402 28.26 1.69 29.60
C ARG A 402 29.39 1.23 30.51
N ARG A 403 30.64 1.45 30.10
CA ARG A 403 31.75 1.49 31.07
C ARG A 403 31.76 2.88 31.70
N THR A 404 31.35 2.98 32.95
CA THR A 404 31.75 4.11 33.80
C THR A 404 33.27 4.09 33.90
N ALA A 405 33.90 5.18 33.44
CA ALA A 405 35.34 5.38 33.57
C ALA A 405 35.76 5.46 35.05
#